data_AF-A0A9B0UCP1-F1
#
_entry.id   AF-A0A9B0UCP1-F1
#
_cell.length_a   1.000
_cell.length_b   1.000
_cell.length_c   1.000
_cell.angle_alpha   90.00
_cell.angle_beta   90.00
_cell.angle_gamma   90.00
#
_symmetry.space_group_name_H-M   'P 1'
#
loop_
_entity.id
_entity.type
_entity.pdbx_description
1 polymer ?
#
loop_
_entity_poly.entity_id
_entity_poly.type
_entity_poly.pdbx_seq_one_letter_code
_entity_poly.pdbx_strand_id
1 'polypeptide(L)'
;MPAGVPAHRALERTPTFALCPAVPPGPPRPLPESLHRRRCRIWFVCDPLGIVCAAGTWVLVLGAAGVMLSQRLIPSKDLVYTAANGALFHLLAFLGLVSHARTVLTDPGSVPLGSTAQPGAPRCQRCGSARPARAHHCSVCGRCIRKMDHHCPWVNNCVGEDNQKYFVLFTLYIALASLHVLLLLGVPVLRGYLHGEWDTNSIISPGGSVVFLFLVSLKGFIFTSVMFGTQMHAICKDQTRIEFLQRERARWGKGTRWMNLKAVFGHRVSMAWINPFVSQEPQKLDEYHEVV
;
A
#
# COMPACT_ATOMS: atom_id res chain seq x y z
N MET A 1 15.53 -62.93 -38.88
CA MET A 1 15.37 -61.48 -39.09
C MET A 1 14.38 -61.28 -40.24
N PRO A 2 13.47 -60.29 -40.25
CA PRO A 2 12.73 -59.58 -39.20
C PRO A 2 11.19 -59.89 -39.30
N ALA A 3 10.45 -59.96 -38.19
CA ALA A 3 9.59 -58.91 -37.59
C ALA A 3 8.20 -58.72 -38.23
N GLY A 4 7.15 -58.80 -37.39
CA GLY A 4 5.80 -58.35 -37.73
C GLY A 4 4.70 -59.01 -36.89
N VAL A 5 4.54 -58.60 -35.63
CA VAL A 5 3.38 -58.94 -34.79
C VAL A 5 2.29 -57.89 -35.00
N PRO A 6 1.03 -58.25 -35.30
CA PRO A 6 -0.10 -57.34 -35.16
C PRO A 6 -1.00 -57.72 -33.96
N ALA A 7 -1.02 -56.80 -33.00
CA ALA A 7 -2.09 -56.36 -32.12
C ALA A 7 -3.27 -57.30 -31.76
N HIS A 8 -3.36 -57.60 -30.47
CA HIS A 8 -4.56 -58.07 -29.78
C HIS A 8 -5.75 -57.10 -29.95
N ARG A 9 -6.89 -57.63 -30.42
CA ARG A 9 -8.21 -56.99 -30.39
C ARG A 9 -8.69 -56.89 -28.94
N ALA A 10 -8.75 -55.68 -28.39
CA ALA A 10 -9.43 -55.39 -27.12
C ALA A 10 -10.92 -55.13 -27.41
N LEU A 11 -11.80 -55.79 -26.64
CA LEU A 11 -13.24 -55.58 -26.68
C LEU A 11 -13.60 -54.15 -26.28
N GLU A 12 -14.31 -53.43 -27.15
CA GLU A 12 -15.01 -52.20 -26.78
C GLU A 12 -16.19 -52.53 -25.86
N ARG A 13 -16.12 -52.07 -24.59
CA ARG A 13 -17.27 -52.02 -23.68
C ARG A 13 -17.82 -50.60 -23.70
N THR A 14 -18.98 -50.42 -24.32
CA THR A 14 -19.81 -49.20 -24.22
C THR A 14 -20.38 -49.08 -22.80
N PRO A 15 -20.16 -47.97 -22.07
CA PRO A 15 -20.86 -47.73 -20.82
C PRO A 15 -22.24 -47.13 -21.11
N THR A 16 -23.30 -47.91 -20.86
CA THR A 16 -24.68 -47.41 -20.74
C THR A 16 -24.77 -46.41 -19.59
N PHE A 17 -25.05 -45.14 -19.90
CA PHE A 17 -25.42 -44.11 -18.93
C PHE A 17 -26.81 -44.43 -18.37
N ALA A 18 -26.87 -44.88 -17.12
CA ALA A 18 -28.11 -44.91 -16.35
C ALA A 18 -28.39 -43.48 -15.82
N LEU A 19 -29.52 -42.90 -16.21
CA LEU A 19 -30.01 -41.61 -15.69
C LEU A 19 -30.45 -41.79 -14.23
N CYS A 20 -29.78 -41.12 -13.29
CA CYS A 20 -30.26 -40.95 -11.92
C CYS A 20 -31.49 -40.01 -11.91
N PRO A 21 -32.53 -40.29 -11.11
CA PRO A 21 -33.67 -39.39 -10.96
C PRO A 21 -33.25 -38.08 -10.26
N ALA A 22 -33.76 -36.95 -10.78
CA ALA A 22 -33.50 -35.61 -10.26
C ALA A 22 -34.08 -35.43 -8.85
N VAL A 23 -33.23 -35.07 -7.90
CA VAL A 23 -33.63 -34.64 -6.55
C VAL A 23 -34.13 -33.19 -6.65
N PRO A 24 -35.32 -32.84 -6.13
CA PRO A 24 -35.82 -31.46 -6.18
C PRO A 24 -34.90 -30.51 -5.39
N PRO A 25 -34.76 -29.25 -5.82
CA PRO A 25 -33.93 -28.28 -5.11
C PRO A 25 -34.50 -28.05 -3.71
N GLY A 26 -33.71 -28.42 -2.70
CA GLY A 26 -34.01 -28.07 -1.30
C GLY A 26 -34.04 -26.54 -1.12
N PRO A 27 -34.63 -26.05 -0.02
CA PRO A 27 -34.69 -24.62 0.27
C PRO A 27 -33.27 -24.01 0.26
N PRO A 28 -33.13 -22.74 -0.18
CA PRO A 28 -31.83 -22.09 -0.22
C PRO A 28 -31.18 -22.16 1.16
N ARG A 29 -29.99 -22.76 1.24
CA ARG A 29 -29.19 -22.78 2.46
C ARG A 29 -28.98 -21.33 2.90
N PRO A 30 -29.22 -20.96 4.17
CA PRO A 30 -28.88 -19.63 4.64
C PRO A 30 -27.39 -19.38 4.35
N LEU A 31 -27.10 -18.24 3.73
CA LEU A 31 -25.73 -17.79 3.48
C LEU A 31 -24.91 -17.91 4.78
N PRO A 32 -23.65 -18.39 4.74
CA PRO A 32 -22.83 -18.42 5.93
C PRO A 32 -22.72 -17.01 6.52
N GLU A 33 -22.96 -16.89 7.84
CA GLU A 33 -22.87 -15.64 8.63
C GLU A 33 -21.50 -14.93 8.53
N SER A 34 -20.52 -15.50 7.83
CA SER A 34 -19.21 -14.91 7.57
C SER A 34 -19.25 -13.64 6.72
N LEU A 35 -20.35 -13.38 5.99
CA LEU A 35 -20.50 -12.16 5.19
C LEU A 35 -21.08 -10.97 5.98
N HIS A 36 -21.59 -11.16 7.20
CA HIS A 36 -22.42 -10.16 7.88
C HIS A 36 -21.79 -9.47 9.10
N ARG A 37 -20.48 -9.58 9.34
CA ARG A 37 -19.87 -8.79 10.43
C ARG A 37 -18.39 -8.47 10.22
N ARG A 38 -18.10 -7.56 9.27
CA ARG A 38 -16.88 -6.74 9.35
C ARG A 38 -16.99 -5.80 10.55
N ARG A 39 -16.85 -6.31 11.78
CA ARG A 39 -16.52 -5.46 12.92
C ARG A 39 -15.25 -4.70 12.53
N CYS A 40 -15.25 -3.38 12.68
CA CYS A 40 -14.05 -2.55 12.64
C CYS A 40 -13.07 -3.04 13.72
N ARG A 41 -12.34 -4.12 13.43
CA ARG A 41 -11.27 -4.61 14.26
C ARG A 41 -10.04 -3.82 13.80
N ILE A 42 -9.51 -2.98 14.70
CA ILE A 42 -8.26 -2.28 14.47
C ILE A 42 -7.18 -3.35 14.24
N TRP A 43 -6.44 -3.21 13.14
CA TRP A 43 -5.28 -4.05 12.88
C TRP A 43 -4.06 -3.49 13.62
N PHE A 44 -3.31 -4.36 14.28
CA PHE A 44 -2.09 -3.96 14.99
C PHE A 44 -1.12 -5.13 15.07
N VAL A 45 0.15 -4.84 14.82
CA VAL A 45 1.27 -5.80 14.91
C VAL A 45 2.15 -5.39 16.09
N CYS A 46 2.44 -6.32 16.99
CA CYS A 46 3.34 -6.09 18.12
C CYS A 46 4.82 -6.22 17.70
N ASP A 47 5.28 -5.34 16.80
CA ASP A 47 6.69 -5.22 16.42
C ASP A 47 7.31 -3.99 17.10
N PRO A 48 8.22 -4.15 18.08
CA PRO A 48 8.83 -3.02 18.78
C PRO A 48 9.51 -2.01 17.85
N LEU A 49 10.21 -2.50 16.82
CA LEU A 49 10.87 -1.62 15.85
C LEU A 49 9.85 -0.85 15.03
N GLY A 50 8.83 -1.54 14.52
CA GLY A 50 7.71 -0.94 13.80
C GLY A 50 6.98 0.13 14.61
N ILE A 51 6.70 -0.13 15.90
CA ILE A 51 6.06 0.84 16.81
C ILE A 51 6.92 2.11 16.94
N VAL A 52 8.22 1.96 17.19
CA VAL A 52 9.14 3.11 17.32
C VAL A 52 9.23 3.88 16.01
N CYS A 53 9.34 3.21 14.87
CA CYS A 53 9.38 3.86 13.55
C CYS A 53 8.09 4.60 13.23
N ALA A 54 6.93 3.99 13.47
CA ALA A 54 5.61 4.60 13.25
C ALA A 54 5.39 5.81 14.16
N ALA A 55 5.72 5.71 15.46
CA ALA A 55 5.66 6.85 16.39
C ALA A 55 6.65 7.97 15.97
N GLY A 56 7.85 7.59 15.54
CA GLY A 56 8.86 8.51 15.02
C GLY A 56 8.36 9.32 13.82
N THR A 57 7.57 8.73 12.92
CA THR A 57 6.92 9.48 11.83
C THR A 57 6.02 10.61 12.35
N TRP A 58 5.20 10.34 13.37
CA TRP A 58 4.33 11.37 13.96
C TRP A 58 5.13 12.47 14.64
N VAL A 59 6.15 12.10 15.42
CA VAL A 59 7.04 13.06 16.09
C VAL A 59 7.74 13.97 15.07
N LEU A 60 8.26 13.40 13.97
CA LEU A 60 8.93 14.18 12.94
C LEU A 60 7.98 15.16 12.23
N VAL A 61 6.77 14.73 11.86
CA VAL A 61 5.80 15.58 11.15
C VAL A 61 5.25 16.68 12.07
N LEU A 62 4.89 16.35 13.30
CA LEU A 62 4.41 17.34 14.28
C LEU A 62 5.53 18.29 14.71
N GLY A 63 6.74 17.79 14.88
CA GLY A 63 7.93 18.62 15.14
C GLY A 63 8.21 19.59 13.99
N ALA A 64 8.11 19.13 12.73
CA ALA A 64 8.22 19.99 11.56
C ALA A 64 7.14 21.09 11.56
N ALA A 65 5.90 20.75 11.91
CA ALA A 65 4.82 21.74 12.07
C ALA A 65 5.14 22.78 13.14
N GLY A 66 5.63 22.35 14.31
CA GLY A 66 6.03 23.24 15.39
C GLY A 66 7.17 24.20 15.00
N VAL A 67 8.19 23.71 14.30
CA VAL A 67 9.30 24.53 13.81
C VAL A 67 8.83 25.49 12.71
N MET A 68 8.01 25.03 11.75
CA MET A 68 7.43 25.91 10.72
C MET A 68 6.59 27.03 11.34
N LEU A 69 5.74 26.70 12.32
CA LEU A 69 4.90 27.67 13.00
C LEU A 69 5.73 28.70 13.76
N SER A 70 6.64 28.24 14.63
CA SER A 70 7.40 29.12 15.54
C SER A 70 8.50 29.92 14.85
N GLN A 71 9.17 29.36 13.84
CA GLN A 71 10.37 29.97 13.23
C GLN A 71 10.10 30.62 11.87
N ARG A 72 8.99 30.30 11.18
CA ARG A 72 8.68 30.87 9.86
C ARG A 72 7.36 31.62 9.83
N LEU A 73 6.28 30.99 10.27
CA LEU A 73 4.92 31.53 10.10
C LEU A 73 4.62 32.66 11.10
N ILE A 74 4.88 32.48 12.39
CA ILE A 74 4.65 33.49 13.43
C ILE A 74 5.55 34.72 13.26
N PRO A 75 6.87 34.59 12.97
CA PRO A 75 7.72 35.77 12.79
C PRO A 75 7.47 36.54 11.49
N SER A 76 6.77 35.95 10.52
CA SER A 76 6.47 36.60 9.25
C SER A 76 5.44 37.72 9.45
N LYS A 77 5.75 38.91 8.91
CA LYS A 77 4.85 40.08 8.92
C LYS A 77 3.83 40.05 7.79
N ASP A 78 4.00 39.19 6.80
CA ASP A 78 3.11 39.06 5.66
C ASP A 78 2.02 38.01 5.96
N LEU A 79 0.80 38.50 6.17
CA LEU A 79 -0.36 37.66 6.48
C LEU A 79 -0.72 36.71 5.35
N VAL A 80 -0.63 37.14 4.09
CA VAL A 80 -0.99 36.32 2.93
C VAL A 80 0.02 35.19 2.78
N TYR A 81 1.31 35.51 2.92
CA TYR A 81 2.37 34.51 2.94
C TYR A 81 2.18 33.49 4.06
N THR A 82 1.93 33.97 5.29
CA THR A 82 1.73 33.11 6.46
C THR A 82 0.50 32.23 6.30
N ALA A 83 -0.62 32.78 5.84
CA ALA A 83 -1.86 32.03 5.66
C ALA A 83 -1.72 30.99 4.54
N ALA A 84 -1.15 31.34 3.38
CA ALA A 84 -1.04 30.43 2.25
C ALA A 84 -0.10 29.25 2.54
N ASN A 85 1.13 29.53 3.00
CA ASN A 85 2.12 28.49 3.30
C ASN A 85 1.74 27.70 4.55
N GLY A 86 1.19 28.37 5.56
CA GLY A 86 0.65 27.73 6.75
C GLY A 86 -0.46 26.76 6.41
N ALA A 87 -1.48 27.19 5.68
CA ALA A 87 -2.59 26.32 5.28
C ALA A 87 -2.12 25.14 4.41
N LEU A 88 -1.25 25.39 3.42
CA LEU A 88 -0.75 24.35 2.54
C LEU A 88 0.05 23.29 3.30
N PHE A 89 1.03 23.69 4.11
CA PHE A 89 1.84 22.76 4.88
C PHE A 89 0.98 21.93 5.85
N HIS A 90 0.09 22.56 6.62
CA HIS A 90 -0.72 21.87 7.62
C HIS A 90 -1.75 20.95 6.97
N LEU A 91 -2.33 21.33 5.82
CA LEU A 91 -3.20 20.45 5.06
C LEU A 91 -2.46 19.19 4.58
N LEU A 92 -1.27 19.35 3.99
CA LEU A 92 -0.46 18.22 3.52
C LEU A 92 -0.02 17.33 4.69
N ALA A 93 0.42 17.91 5.80
CA ALA A 93 0.80 17.18 7.01
C ALA A 93 -0.39 16.40 7.59
N PHE A 94 -1.57 17.03 7.68
CA PHE A 94 -2.80 16.38 8.13
C PHE A 94 -3.20 15.21 7.24
N LEU A 95 -3.27 15.41 5.93
CA LEU A 95 -3.59 14.35 4.97
C LEU A 95 -2.56 13.22 5.00
N GLY A 96 -1.27 13.55 5.18
CA GLY A 96 -0.18 12.60 5.36
C GLY A 96 -0.36 11.74 6.62
N LEU A 97 -0.63 12.36 7.78
CA LEU A 97 -0.83 11.66 9.05
C LEU A 97 -2.10 10.80 9.06
N VAL A 98 -3.20 11.29 8.46
CA VAL A 98 -4.42 10.48 8.31
C VAL A 98 -4.14 9.28 7.40
N SER A 99 -3.46 9.48 6.27
CA SER A 99 -3.09 8.39 5.37
C SER A 99 -2.19 7.37 6.08
N HIS A 100 -1.22 7.83 6.87
CA HIS A 100 -0.35 7.00 7.70
C HIS A 100 -1.14 6.18 8.70
N ALA A 101 -2.03 6.80 9.48
CA ALA A 101 -2.91 6.13 10.43
C ALA A 101 -3.73 5.04 9.74
N ARG A 102 -4.27 5.33 8.56
CA ARG A 102 -5.05 4.37 7.77
C ARG A 102 -4.19 3.21 7.31
N THR A 103 -2.96 3.43 6.87
CA THR A 103 -2.04 2.34 6.52
C THR A 103 -1.69 1.47 7.73
N VAL A 104 -1.42 2.07 8.89
CA VAL A 104 -1.07 1.37 10.13
C VAL A 104 -2.23 0.50 10.62
N LEU A 105 -3.44 1.06 10.67
CA LEU A 105 -4.59 0.47 11.38
C LEU A 105 -5.49 -0.40 10.49
N THR A 106 -5.28 -0.39 9.17
CA THR A 106 -6.04 -1.22 8.23
C THR A 106 -5.37 -2.58 8.08
N ASP A 107 -6.16 -3.66 8.15
CA ASP A 107 -5.69 -5.00 7.80
C ASP A 107 -5.16 -4.98 6.35
N PRO A 108 -3.90 -5.38 6.09
CA PRO A 108 -3.31 -5.32 4.76
C PRO A 108 -3.86 -6.35 3.76
N GLY A 109 -4.84 -7.16 4.16
CA GLY A 109 -5.39 -8.27 3.38
C GLY A 109 -4.94 -9.63 3.91
N SER A 110 -4.97 -9.79 5.23
CA SER A 110 -4.58 -11.00 5.93
C SER A 110 -5.49 -12.18 5.56
N VAL A 111 -4.89 -13.34 5.35
CA VAL A 111 -5.61 -14.58 5.08
C VAL A 111 -6.11 -15.15 6.42
N PRO A 112 -7.39 -15.57 6.52
CA PRO A 112 -7.91 -16.22 7.71
C PRO A 112 -7.13 -17.48 8.08
N LEU A 113 -6.74 -17.60 9.35
CA LEU A 113 -6.09 -18.79 9.88
C LEU A 113 -6.99 -20.00 9.76
N GLY A 114 -6.41 -21.16 9.44
CA GLY A 114 -7.16 -22.41 9.27
C GLY A 114 -8.13 -22.43 8.08
N SER A 115 -8.10 -21.44 7.18
CA SER A 115 -8.88 -21.49 5.95
C SER A 115 -8.57 -22.77 5.15
N THR A 116 -9.62 -23.48 4.74
CA THR A 116 -9.52 -24.73 4.00
C THR A 116 -9.11 -24.45 2.56
N ALA A 117 -8.05 -25.10 2.11
CA ALA A 117 -7.61 -25.04 0.73
C ALA A 117 -8.53 -25.88 -0.16
N GLN A 118 -8.78 -25.43 -1.39
CA GLN A 118 -9.29 -26.35 -2.43
C GLN A 118 -8.25 -27.47 -2.67
N PRO A 119 -8.68 -28.68 -3.07
CA PRO A 119 -7.77 -29.77 -3.39
C PRO A 119 -6.70 -29.33 -4.41
N GLY A 120 -5.42 -29.48 -4.05
CA GLY A 120 -4.28 -29.08 -4.89
C GLY A 120 -3.78 -27.64 -4.73
N ALA A 121 -4.46 -26.78 -3.95
CA ALA A 121 -3.96 -25.42 -3.70
C ALA A 121 -2.80 -25.41 -2.67
N PRO A 122 -1.76 -24.59 -2.88
CA PRO A 122 -0.62 -24.51 -1.97
C PRO A 122 -1.07 -24.05 -0.58
N ARG A 123 -0.47 -24.62 0.47
CA ARG A 123 -0.73 -24.25 1.87
C ARG A 123 0.49 -23.59 2.50
N CYS A 124 0.27 -22.66 3.42
CA CYS A 124 1.34 -22.11 4.23
C CYS A 124 1.63 -23.07 5.40
N GLN A 125 2.86 -23.57 5.48
CA GLN A 125 3.27 -24.46 6.58
C GLN A 125 3.20 -23.78 7.96
N ARG A 126 3.46 -22.46 8.03
CA ARG A 126 3.45 -21.70 9.28
C ARG A 126 2.05 -21.32 9.75
N CYS A 127 1.17 -20.91 8.82
CA CYS A 127 -0.19 -20.51 9.16
C CYS A 127 -1.20 -21.67 9.17
N GLY A 128 -0.86 -22.80 8.56
CA GLY A 128 -1.79 -23.92 8.33
C GLY A 128 -2.94 -23.58 7.36
N SER A 129 -3.02 -22.35 6.85
CA SER A 129 -4.08 -21.86 5.97
C SER A 129 -3.80 -22.15 4.50
N ALA A 130 -4.87 -22.16 3.70
CA ALA A 130 -4.78 -22.01 2.25
C ALA A 130 -3.94 -20.77 1.92
N ARG A 131 -3.08 -20.86 0.90
CA ARG A 131 -2.31 -19.72 0.40
C ARG A 131 -2.90 -19.30 -0.94
N PRO A 132 -3.71 -18.23 -0.99
CA PRO A 132 -4.20 -17.68 -2.25
C PRO A 132 -3.06 -17.32 -3.20
N ALA A 133 -3.35 -17.24 -4.50
CA ALA A 133 -2.40 -16.73 -5.47
C ALA A 133 -1.87 -15.36 -5.04
N ARG A 134 -0.57 -15.11 -5.26
CA ARG A 134 0.13 -13.84 -4.88
C ARG A 134 0.15 -13.52 -3.38
N ALA A 135 -0.32 -14.42 -2.52
CA ALA A 135 -0.20 -14.25 -1.08
C ALA A 135 1.19 -14.68 -0.62
N HIS A 136 1.78 -13.99 0.35
CA HIS A 136 3.08 -14.36 0.94
C HIS A 136 3.01 -14.31 2.47
N HIS A 137 3.76 -15.17 3.15
CA HIS A 137 3.80 -15.19 4.61
C HIS A 137 4.80 -14.15 5.12
N CYS A 138 4.33 -13.22 5.95
CA CYS A 138 5.18 -12.30 6.69
C CYS A 138 5.47 -12.87 8.08
N SER A 139 6.74 -13.10 8.40
CA SER A 139 7.16 -13.59 9.72
C SER A 139 6.89 -12.59 10.83
N VAL A 140 6.97 -11.28 10.55
CA VAL A 140 6.72 -10.22 11.54
C VAL A 140 5.24 -10.13 11.88
N CYS A 141 4.36 -10.13 10.87
CA CYS A 141 2.91 -10.11 11.09
C CYS A 141 2.33 -11.47 11.53
N GLY A 142 3.08 -12.57 11.37
CA GLY A 142 2.61 -13.93 11.66
C GLY A 142 1.45 -14.40 10.77
N ARG A 143 1.27 -13.79 9.60
CA ARG A 143 0.12 -14.01 8.71
C ARG A 143 0.54 -14.06 7.25
N CYS A 144 -0.21 -14.80 6.44
CA CYS A 144 -0.18 -14.65 4.99
C CYS A 144 -0.96 -13.39 4.60
N ILE A 145 -0.36 -12.55 3.75
CA ILE A 145 -0.95 -11.29 3.27
C ILE A 145 -1.20 -11.43 1.76
N ARG A 146 -2.40 -11.09 1.29
CA ARG A 146 -2.77 -11.07 -0.14
C ARG A 146 -2.07 -9.93 -0.87
N LYS A 147 -1.58 -10.20 -2.09
CA LYS A 147 -0.75 -9.30 -2.90
C LYS A 147 0.29 -8.56 -2.03
N MET A 148 0.98 -9.32 -1.18
CA MET A 148 1.97 -8.75 -0.26
C MET A 148 3.07 -8.06 -1.06
N ASP A 149 3.29 -6.77 -0.77
CA ASP A 149 4.41 -6.04 -1.33
C ASP A 149 5.63 -6.16 -0.41
N HIS A 150 5.53 -5.60 0.79
CA HIS A 150 6.58 -5.67 1.81
C HIS A 150 6.03 -5.48 3.23
N HIS A 151 6.85 -5.80 4.23
CA HIS A 151 6.63 -5.34 5.59
C HIS A 151 7.39 -4.02 5.80
N CYS A 152 6.70 -2.99 6.27
CA CYS A 152 7.27 -1.66 6.42
C CYS A 152 7.26 -1.24 7.89
N PRO A 153 8.44 -1.13 8.54
CA PRO A 153 8.54 -0.69 9.93
C PRO A 153 7.93 0.70 10.15
N TRP A 154 8.06 1.61 9.17
CA TRP A 154 7.54 2.99 9.27
C TRP A 154 6.02 3.08 9.36
N VAL A 155 5.28 2.03 9.03
CA VAL A 155 3.82 1.95 9.22
C VAL A 155 3.42 0.81 10.15
N ASN A 156 4.38 0.19 10.84
CA ASN A 156 4.18 -0.97 11.73
C ASN A 156 3.22 -2.04 11.14
N ASN A 157 3.31 -2.26 9.82
CA ASN A 157 2.35 -3.08 9.10
C ASN A 157 2.94 -3.59 7.78
N CYS A 158 2.34 -4.64 7.24
CA CYS A 158 2.53 -4.98 5.84
C CYS A 158 1.81 -3.97 4.95
N VAL A 159 2.36 -3.76 3.76
CA VAL A 159 1.67 -3.12 2.63
C VAL A 159 1.18 -4.25 1.74
N GLY A 160 -0.14 -4.35 1.59
CA GLY A 160 -0.82 -5.37 0.81
C GLY A 160 -2.07 -4.80 0.14
N GLU A 161 -2.89 -5.68 -0.43
CA GLU A 161 -4.04 -5.32 -1.26
C GLU A 161 -4.98 -4.27 -0.63
N ASP A 162 -5.36 -4.48 0.64
CA ASP A 162 -6.44 -3.72 1.29
C ASP A 162 -5.97 -2.36 1.88
N ASN A 163 -4.65 -2.11 1.94
CA ASN A 163 -4.09 -0.86 2.48
C ASN A 163 -3.11 -0.14 1.53
N GLN A 164 -2.87 -0.67 0.32
CA GLN A 164 -1.95 -0.12 -0.66
C GLN A 164 -2.29 1.34 -1.03
N LYS A 165 -3.58 1.65 -1.19
CA LYS A 165 -4.06 3.03 -1.48
C LYS A 165 -3.55 4.02 -0.44
N TYR A 166 -3.75 3.74 0.84
CA TYR A 166 -3.36 4.65 1.92
C TYR A 166 -1.83 4.83 1.98
N PHE A 167 -1.07 3.76 1.73
CA PHE A 167 0.39 3.85 1.70
C PHE A 167 0.88 4.75 0.56
N VAL A 168 0.26 4.69 -0.63
CA VAL A 168 0.58 5.58 -1.74
C VAL A 168 0.22 7.03 -1.39
N LEU A 169 -0.94 7.28 -0.79
CA LEU A 169 -1.33 8.62 -0.35
C LEU A 169 -0.40 9.18 0.73
N PHE A 170 -0.02 8.35 1.71
CA PHE A 170 0.94 8.70 2.75
C PHE A 170 2.28 9.15 2.14
N THR A 171 2.86 8.34 1.25
CA THR A 171 4.14 8.68 0.61
C THR A 171 4.05 9.92 -0.27
N LEU A 172 2.94 10.11 -1.01
CA LEU A 172 2.70 11.32 -1.79
C LEU A 172 2.61 12.59 -0.92
N TYR A 173 1.77 12.58 0.11
CA TYR A 173 1.53 13.76 0.93
C TYR A 173 2.77 14.17 1.73
N ILE A 174 3.53 13.21 2.24
CA ILE A 174 4.80 13.50 2.94
C ILE A 174 5.87 14.00 1.97
N ALA A 175 5.94 13.48 0.74
CA ALA A 175 6.84 14.01 -0.28
C ALA A 175 6.51 15.47 -0.62
N LEU A 176 5.22 15.78 -0.84
CA LEU A 176 4.78 17.15 -1.13
C LEU A 176 5.01 18.10 0.06
N ALA A 177 4.72 17.68 1.29
CA ALA A 177 4.98 18.48 2.49
C ALA A 177 6.49 18.76 2.65
N SER A 178 7.32 17.74 2.43
CA SER A 178 8.78 17.83 2.53
C SER A 178 9.35 18.74 1.44
N LEU A 179 8.88 18.60 0.19
CA LEU A 179 9.25 19.49 -0.92
C LEU A 179 8.86 20.94 -0.61
N HIS A 180 7.67 21.17 -0.07
CA HIS A 180 7.23 22.50 0.30
C HIS A 180 8.17 23.14 1.32
N VAL A 181 8.57 22.42 2.37
CA VAL A 181 9.56 22.90 3.35
C VAL A 181 10.92 23.17 2.69
N LEU A 182 11.40 22.27 1.83
CA LEU A 182 12.68 22.47 1.11
C LEU A 182 12.66 23.72 0.25
N LEU A 183 11.55 24.00 -0.45
CA LEU A 183 11.41 25.21 -1.26
C LEU A 183 11.35 26.46 -0.38
N LEU A 184 10.58 26.43 0.72
CA LEU A 184 10.47 27.55 1.65
C LEU A 184 11.81 27.93 2.29
N LEU A 185 12.64 26.93 2.62
CA LEU A 185 13.94 27.15 3.24
C LEU A 185 15.04 27.44 2.21
N GLY A 186 15.02 26.72 1.08
CA GLY A 186 16.09 26.73 0.08
C GLY A 186 16.02 27.90 -0.90
N VAL A 187 14.83 28.31 -1.34
CA VAL A 187 14.69 29.39 -2.35
C VAL A 187 15.22 30.74 -1.85
N PRO A 188 14.91 31.20 -0.61
CA PRO A 188 15.45 32.46 -0.11
C PRO A 188 16.98 32.42 0.01
N VAL A 189 17.52 31.29 0.48
CA VAL A 189 18.98 31.06 0.59
C VAL A 189 19.64 31.15 -0.78
N LEU A 190 19.09 30.45 -1.77
CA LEU A 190 19.61 30.45 -3.15
C LEU A 190 19.53 31.84 -3.77
N ARG A 191 18.42 32.57 -3.59
CA ARG A 191 18.27 33.94 -4.10
C ARG A 191 19.32 34.87 -3.51
N GLY A 192 19.49 34.86 -2.19
CA GLY A 192 20.50 35.69 -1.53
C GLY A 192 21.91 35.38 -2.02
N TYR A 193 22.22 34.10 -2.25
CA TYR A 193 23.51 33.68 -2.80
C TYR A 193 23.70 34.23 -4.23
N LEU A 194 22.69 34.07 -5.09
CA LEU A 194 22.74 34.53 -6.48
C LEU A 194 22.82 36.06 -6.61
N HIS A 195 22.26 36.81 -5.67
CA HIS A 195 22.33 38.26 -5.64
C HIS A 195 23.63 38.81 -5.02
N GLY A 196 24.52 37.93 -4.55
CA GLY A 196 25.76 38.36 -3.87
C GLY A 196 25.51 38.97 -2.48
N GLU A 197 24.31 38.77 -1.91
CA GLU A 197 23.92 39.24 -0.56
C GLU A 197 24.43 38.32 0.55
N TRP A 198 25.17 37.26 0.19
CA TRP A 198 25.83 36.36 1.13
C TRP A 198 27.16 36.95 1.61
N ASP A 199 27.14 37.63 2.75
CA ASP A 199 28.36 38.08 3.43
C ASP A 199 28.85 36.99 4.41
N THR A 200 30.13 36.62 4.32
CA THR A 200 30.82 35.72 5.25
C THR A 200 30.80 36.20 6.71
N ASN A 201 30.55 37.49 6.95
CA ASN A 201 30.36 38.07 8.29
C ASN A 201 28.89 38.09 8.75
N SER A 202 27.94 37.74 7.88
CA SER A 202 26.55 37.51 8.27
C SER A 202 26.43 36.12 8.90
N ILE A 203 26.86 35.98 10.16
CA ILE A 203 26.63 34.78 10.97
C ILE A 203 25.15 34.73 11.36
N ILE A 204 24.25 34.67 10.37
CA ILE A 204 22.91 34.11 10.54
C ILE A 204 23.12 32.61 10.37
N SER A 205 23.75 31.98 11.36
CA SER A 205 23.67 30.53 11.48
C SER A 205 22.19 30.21 11.65
N PRO A 206 21.54 29.50 10.70
CA PRO A 206 20.15 29.13 10.87
C PRO A 206 20.05 28.36 12.18
N GLY A 207 19.09 28.71 13.04
CA GLY A 207 18.91 28.01 14.32
C GLY A 207 18.92 26.50 14.10
N GLY A 208 19.55 25.73 14.99
CA GLY A 208 19.79 24.30 14.77
C GLY A 208 18.53 23.50 14.42
N SER A 209 17.36 23.94 14.89
CA SER A 209 16.05 23.39 14.53
C SER A 209 15.67 23.57 13.05
N VAL A 210 16.05 24.67 12.42
CA VAL A 210 15.85 24.95 10.99
C VAL A 210 16.78 24.09 10.14
N VAL A 211 18.04 23.96 10.53
CA VAL A 211 19.00 23.07 9.84
C VAL A 211 18.52 21.62 9.94
N PHE A 212 18.14 21.19 11.14
CA PHE A 212 17.57 19.85 11.36
C PHE A 212 16.32 19.62 10.51
N LEU A 213 15.40 20.58 10.47
CA LEU A 213 14.19 20.50 9.65
C LEU A 213 14.51 20.39 8.16
N PHE A 214 15.49 21.16 7.65
CA PHE A 214 15.94 21.05 6.27
C PHE A 214 16.47 19.65 5.95
N LEU A 215 17.35 19.10 6.80
CA LEU A 215 17.93 17.77 6.62
C LEU A 215 16.87 16.66 6.69
N VAL A 216 15.95 16.74 7.66
CA VAL A 216 14.82 15.81 7.79
C VAL A 216 13.92 15.88 6.57
N SER A 217 13.61 17.08 6.07
CA SER A 217 12.78 17.27 4.88
C SER A 217 13.48 16.76 3.61
N LEU A 218 14.79 16.94 3.49
CA LEU A 218 15.56 16.41 2.36
C LEU A 218 15.53 14.87 2.34
N LYS A 219 15.86 14.24 3.47
CA LYS A 219 15.82 12.78 3.61
C LYS A 219 14.39 12.26 3.40
N GLY A 220 13.41 12.93 4.00
CA GLY A 220 11.99 12.61 3.88
C GLY A 220 11.53 12.66 2.43
N PHE A 221 11.84 13.74 1.71
CA PHE A 221 11.50 13.91 0.30
C PHE A 221 12.09 12.82 -0.59
N ILE A 222 13.39 12.54 -0.47
CA ILE A 222 14.07 11.52 -1.28
C ILE A 222 13.46 10.15 -1.00
N PHE A 223 13.36 9.76 0.26
CA PHE A 223 12.85 8.45 0.66
C PHE A 223 11.39 8.25 0.19
N THR A 224 10.51 9.21 0.48
CA THR A 224 9.09 9.09 0.15
C THR A 224 8.82 9.20 -1.34
N SER A 225 9.58 10.00 -2.09
CA SER A 225 9.46 10.08 -3.56
C SER A 225 9.87 8.77 -4.23
N VAL A 226 10.95 8.14 -3.77
CA VAL A 226 11.37 6.81 -4.26
C VAL A 226 10.29 5.77 -3.94
N MET A 227 9.78 5.74 -2.70
CA MET A 227 8.71 4.81 -2.32
C MET A 227 7.44 5.03 -3.16
N PHE A 228 6.97 6.27 -3.30
CA PHE A 228 5.84 6.62 -4.15
C PHE A 228 6.04 6.14 -5.59
N GLY A 229 7.20 6.44 -6.19
CA GLY A 229 7.54 6.02 -7.54
C GLY A 229 7.53 4.50 -7.71
N THR A 230 8.11 3.76 -6.76
CA THR A 230 8.12 2.29 -6.78
C THR A 230 6.72 1.69 -6.65
N GLN A 231 5.86 2.24 -5.78
CA GLN A 231 4.47 1.79 -5.65
C GLN A 231 3.66 2.10 -6.91
N MET A 232 3.79 3.30 -7.47
CA MET A 232 3.10 3.65 -8.71
C MET A 232 3.54 2.76 -9.88
N HIS A 233 4.82 2.43 -9.94
CA HIS A 233 5.34 1.47 -10.92
C HIS A 233 4.75 0.06 -10.72
N ALA A 234 4.76 -0.45 -9.48
CA ALA A 234 4.20 -1.74 -9.09
C ALA A 234 2.72 -1.85 -9.49
N ILE A 235 1.93 -0.81 -9.19
CA ILE A 235 0.51 -0.74 -9.57
C ILE A 235 0.36 -0.72 -11.09
N CYS A 236 1.09 0.15 -11.80
CA CYS A 236 0.97 0.24 -13.25
C CYS A 236 1.35 -1.06 -13.98
N LYS A 237 2.25 -1.86 -13.42
CA LYS A 237 2.66 -3.16 -13.98
C LYS A 237 1.85 -4.34 -13.47
N ASP A 238 0.96 -4.13 -12.48
CA ASP A 238 0.32 -5.16 -11.68
C ASP A 238 1.32 -6.21 -11.16
N GLN A 239 2.41 -5.73 -10.55
CA GLN A 239 3.47 -6.57 -10.00
C GLN A 239 3.78 -6.14 -8.58
N THR A 240 3.75 -7.06 -7.63
CA THR A 240 4.25 -6.81 -6.27
C THR A 240 5.78 -6.77 -6.27
N ARG A 241 6.39 -6.18 -5.24
CA ARG A 241 7.85 -6.19 -5.07
C ARG A 241 8.40 -7.61 -4.99
N ILE A 242 7.65 -8.55 -4.40
CA ILE A 242 8.06 -9.96 -4.33
C ILE A 242 8.08 -10.60 -5.72
N GLU A 243 7.04 -10.39 -6.53
CA GLU A 243 6.96 -10.91 -7.90
C GLU A 243 8.08 -10.36 -8.79
N PHE A 244 8.40 -9.07 -8.63
CA PHE A 244 9.54 -8.44 -9.30
C PHE A 244 10.87 -9.15 -8.95
N LEU A 245 11.10 -9.42 -7.66
CA LEU A 245 12.33 -10.08 -7.19
C LEU A 245 12.41 -11.57 -7.60
N GLN A 246 11.28 -12.27 -7.59
CA GLN A 246 11.20 -13.69 -7.94
C GLN A 246 11.28 -13.93 -9.46
N ARG A 247 11.33 -12.87 -10.29
CA ARG A 247 11.30 -12.93 -11.77
C ARG A 247 10.16 -13.81 -12.30
N GLU A 248 9.07 -13.93 -11.55
CA GLU A 248 7.89 -14.62 -12.03
C GLU A 248 7.28 -13.77 -13.14
N ARG A 249 7.43 -14.20 -14.41
CA ARG A 249 6.64 -13.61 -15.49
C ARG A 249 5.18 -13.83 -15.15
N ALA A 250 4.42 -12.73 -15.02
CA ALA A 250 2.99 -12.78 -14.77
C ALA A 250 2.33 -13.78 -15.74
N ARG A 251 1.88 -14.92 -15.21
CA ARG A 251 1.03 -15.90 -15.94
C ARG A 251 -0.39 -15.40 -16.14
N TRP A 252 -0.69 -14.21 -15.61
CA TRP A 252 -2.01 -13.59 -15.59
C TRP A 252 -2.12 -12.55 -16.71
N GLY A 253 -3.32 -12.43 -17.30
CA GLY A 253 -3.60 -11.44 -18.34
C GLY A 253 -3.29 -10.03 -17.84
N LYS A 254 -2.38 -9.33 -18.51
CA LYS A 254 -1.99 -7.96 -18.12
C LYS A 254 -3.11 -7.01 -18.52
N GLY A 255 -3.88 -6.54 -17.53
CA GLY A 255 -4.78 -5.41 -17.70
C GLY A 255 -4.03 -4.16 -18.17
N THR A 256 -4.77 -3.20 -18.73
CA THR A 256 -4.17 -1.90 -19.05
C THR A 256 -3.72 -1.19 -17.77
N ARG A 257 -2.72 -0.30 -17.85
CA ARG A 257 -2.23 0.49 -16.68
C ARG A 257 -3.39 1.18 -15.94
N TRP A 258 -4.39 1.61 -16.71
CA TRP A 258 -5.59 2.27 -16.20
C TRP A 258 -6.49 1.36 -15.36
N MET A 259 -6.67 0.10 -15.78
CA MET A 259 -7.42 -0.89 -15.01
C MET A 259 -6.74 -1.16 -13.68
N ASN A 260 -5.42 -1.24 -13.66
CA ASN A 260 -4.66 -1.50 -12.43
C ASN A 260 -4.75 -0.32 -11.46
N LEU A 261 -4.69 0.92 -11.96
CA LEU A 261 -4.93 2.10 -11.14
C LEU A 261 -6.35 2.11 -10.55
N LYS A 262 -7.37 1.77 -11.34
CA LYS A 262 -8.76 1.65 -10.86
C LYS A 262 -8.91 0.56 -9.79
N ALA A 263 -8.18 -0.55 -9.91
CA ALA A 263 -8.21 -1.61 -8.92
C ALA A 263 -7.71 -1.14 -7.54
N VAL A 264 -6.76 -0.19 -7.50
CA VAL A 264 -6.19 0.34 -6.25
C VAL A 264 -6.89 1.61 -5.77
N PHE A 265 -7.23 2.55 -6.65
CA PHE A 265 -7.79 3.84 -6.22
C PHE A 265 -9.31 3.91 -6.26
N GLY A 266 -9.97 2.96 -6.94
CA GLY A 266 -11.41 2.86 -7.08
C GLY A 266 -11.87 2.96 -8.53
N HIS A 267 -13.01 2.34 -8.85
CA HIS A 267 -13.52 2.18 -10.21
C HIS A 267 -13.82 3.52 -10.92
N ARG A 268 -14.37 4.50 -10.18
CA ARG A 268 -14.71 5.84 -10.70
C ARG A 268 -13.59 6.84 -10.34
N VAL A 269 -13.01 7.46 -11.36
CA VAL A 269 -12.06 8.57 -11.17
C VAL A 269 -12.80 9.73 -10.54
N SER A 270 -12.37 10.13 -9.34
CA SER A 270 -13.00 11.18 -8.56
C SER A 270 -12.03 11.66 -7.48
N MET A 271 -12.42 12.69 -6.72
CA MET A 271 -11.69 13.15 -5.54
C MET A 271 -11.47 12.05 -4.49
N ALA A 272 -12.23 10.93 -4.57
CA ALA A 272 -12.02 9.76 -3.72
C ALA A 272 -10.64 9.11 -3.88
N TRP A 273 -9.99 9.29 -5.04
CA TRP A 273 -8.66 8.70 -5.31
C TRP A 273 -7.60 9.27 -4.38
N ILE A 274 -7.65 10.59 -4.15
CA ILE A 274 -6.72 11.30 -3.27
C ILE A 274 -7.23 11.43 -1.82
N ASN A 275 -8.47 11.05 -1.55
CA ASN A 275 -9.08 11.15 -0.24
C ASN A 275 -8.77 9.91 0.63
N PRO A 276 -8.06 10.07 1.77
CA PRO A 276 -7.73 8.95 2.66
C PRO A 276 -8.89 8.48 3.55
N PHE A 277 -9.98 9.24 3.64
CA PHE A 277 -11.19 8.90 4.38
C PHE A 277 -12.09 7.91 3.63
N VAL A 278 -11.91 7.78 2.31
CA VAL A 278 -12.71 6.86 1.50
C VAL A 278 -12.07 5.48 1.47
N SER A 279 -12.75 4.51 2.07
CA SER A 279 -12.41 3.10 1.98
C SER A 279 -12.51 2.58 0.56
N GLN A 280 -11.65 1.64 0.18
CA GLN A 280 -11.86 0.86 -1.04
C GLN A 280 -13.15 0.05 -0.88
N GLU A 281 -14.06 0.12 -1.85
CA GLU A 281 -15.10 -0.89 -1.96
C GLU A 281 -14.42 -2.24 -2.23
N PRO A 282 -14.77 -3.31 -1.51
CA PRO A 282 -14.23 -4.63 -1.80
C PRO A 282 -14.52 -4.95 -3.27
N GLN A 283 -13.49 -5.24 -4.06
CA GLN A 283 -13.71 -5.94 -5.32
C GLN A 283 -14.50 -7.20 -4.96
N LYS A 284 -15.74 -7.32 -5.47
CA LYS A 284 -16.47 -8.58 -5.39
C LYS A 284 -15.52 -9.66 -5.93
N LEU A 285 -15.26 -10.66 -5.09
CA LEU A 285 -14.39 -11.80 -5.36
C LEU A 285 -14.87 -12.68 -6.55
N ASP A 286 -15.88 -12.24 -7.29
CA ASP A 286 -16.64 -13.06 -8.22
C ASP A 286 -16.17 -12.94 -9.68
N GLU A 287 -15.28 -11.98 -10.04
CA GLU A 287 -14.99 -11.72 -11.47
C GLU A 287 -13.65 -12.27 -11.99
N TYR A 288 -12.80 -12.84 -11.13
CA TYR A 288 -11.53 -13.46 -11.56
C TYR A 288 -11.49 -14.99 -11.39
N HIS A 289 -12.55 -15.60 -10.85
CA HIS A 289 -12.68 -17.06 -10.74
C HIS A 289 -13.52 -17.69 -11.87
N GLU A 290 -14.02 -16.90 -12.83
CA GLU A 290 -14.79 -17.39 -13.99
C GLU A 290 -14.16 -17.05 -15.36
N VAL A 291 -12.83 -17.02 -15.45
CA VAL A 291 -12.18 -17.15 -16.76
C VAL A 291 -11.32 -18.40 -16.73
N VAL A 292 -11.95 -19.47 -17.25
CA VAL A 292 -11.43 -20.80 -17.59
C VAL A 292 -10.05 -20.74 -18.24
#